data_AF-A0AAW9J8T3-F1
#
_entry.id   AF-A0AAW9J8T3-F1
#
_cell.length_a   1.000
_cell.length_b   1.000
_cell.length_c   1.000
_cell.angle_alpha   90.00
_cell.angle_beta   90.00
_cell.angle_gamma   90.00
#
_symmetry.space_group_name_H-M   'P 1'
#
loop_
_entity.id
_entity.type
_entity.pdbx_description
1 polymer ?
#
loop_
_entity_poly.entity_id
_entity_poly.type
_entity_poly.pdbx_seq_one_letter_code
_entity_poly.pdbx_strand_id
1 'polypeptide(L)'
;MDKNMRLEAANALENMFNDAERDGIVLFGVSGYRSYEYQQSVYDNSVATQGQDYTNKYVAIPGTSEHQTGLAMDVASEGYFSLDSNFEESDAFRWLSQNMSNYGFIIRYPKG
;
A
#
# COMPACT_ATOMS: atom_id res chain seq x y z
N MET A 1 -5.20 -10.48 -3.50
CA MET A 1 -5.68 -9.63 -2.40
C MET A 1 -6.73 -8.69 -2.94
N ASP A 2 -7.64 -8.24 -2.09
CA ASP A 2 -8.68 -7.28 -2.46
C ASP A 2 -8.06 -5.90 -2.74
N LYS A 3 -8.59 -5.18 -3.74
CA LYS A 3 -8.18 -3.81 -4.12
C LYS A 3 -9.26 -2.78 -3.80
N ASN A 4 -10.31 -3.19 -3.10
CA ASN A 4 -11.37 -2.29 -2.66
C ASN A 4 -10.81 -1.21 -1.74
N MET A 5 -11.37 -0.02 -1.83
CA MET A 5 -11.14 1.08 -0.91
C MET A 5 -12.48 1.74 -0.59
N ARG A 6 -12.51 2.64 0.39
CA ARG A 6 -13.64 3.57 0.52
C ARG A 6 -13.78 4.37 -0.76
N LEU A 7 -15.03 4.62 -1.17
CA LEU A 7 -15.34 5.26 -2.47
C LEU A 7 -14.58 6.56 -2.70
N GLU A 8 -14.48 7.43 -1.69
CA GLU A 8 -13.73 8.68 -1.78
C GLU A 8 -12.24 8.46 -2.08
N ALA A 9 -11.60 7.55 -1.35
CA ALA A 9 -10.19 7.21 -1.57
C ALA A 9 -9.99 6.48 -2.90
N ALA A 10 -10.92 5.62 -3.32
CA ALA A 10 -10.87 4.95 -4.61
C ALA A 10 -10.90 5.95 -5.77
N ASN A 11 -11.84 6.90 -5.76
CA ASN A 11 -11.94 7.94 -6.78
C ASN A 11 -10.68 8.82 -6.83
N ALA A 12 -10.14 9.18 -5.66
CA ALA A 12 -8.90 9.96 -5.58
C ALA A 12 -7.70 9.18 -6.14
N LEU A 13 -7.61 7.87 -5.82
CA LEU A 13 -6.56 6.99 -6.31
C LEU A 13 -6.65 6.79 -7.83
N GLU A 14 -7.85 6.60 -8.37
CA GLU A 14 -8.08 6.48 -9.83
C GLU A 14 -7.65 7.75 -10.56
N ASN A 15 -8.00 8.93 -10.04
CA ASN A 15 -7.54 10.20 -10.61
C ASN A 15 -6.01 10.31 -10.59
N MET A 16 -5.38 9.98 -9.46
CA MET A 16 -3.93 9.97 -9.32
C MET A 16 -3.27 9.02 -10.34
N PHE A 17 -3.83 7.81 -10.54
CA PHE A 17 -3.28 6.82 -11.47
C PHE A 17 -3.43 7.27 -12.93
N ASN A 18 -4.57 7.87 -13.28
CA ASN A 18 -4.80 8.41 -14.62
C ASN A 18 -3.82 9.56 -14.94
N ASP A 19 -3.54 10.43 -13.98
CA ASP A 19 -2.58 11.53 -14.17
C ASP A 19 -1.13 11.02 -14.21
N ALA A 20 -0.79 10.01 -13.39
CA ALA A 20 0.51 9.32 -13.50
C ALA A 20 0.70 8.71 -14.89
N GLU A 21 -0.32 8.03 -15.43
CA GLU A 21 -0.26 7.41 -16.75
C GLU A 21 -0.06 8.43 -17.87
N ARG A 22 -0.69 9.61 -17.78
CA ARG A 22 -0.48 10.73 -18.72
C ARG A 22 0.95 11.24 -18.70
N ASP A 23 1.62 11.14 -17.56
CA ASP A 23 3.03 11.48 -17.39
C ASP A 23 3.98 10.30 -17.71
N GLY A 24 3.45 9.19 -18.23
CA GLY A 24 4.22 8.00 -18.61
C GLY A 24 4.56 7.06 -17.46
N ILE A 25 3.91 7.21 -16.30
CA ILE A 25 4.09 6.38 -15.11
C ILE A 25 2.87 5.48 -14.92
N VAL A 26 3.01 4.18 -15.20
CA VAL A 26 1.92 3.22 -15.00
C VAL A 26 1.99 2.65 -13.58
N LEU A 27 0.96 2.92 -12.76
CA LEU A 27 0.82 2.45 -11.39
C LEU A 27 -0.21 1.31 -11.29
N PHE A 28 -0.01 0.41 -10.32
CA PHE A 28 -0.91 -0.70 -10.04
C PHE A 28 -1.23 -0.79 -8.55
N GLY A 29 -2.51 -0.89 -8.21
CA GLY A 29 -2.93 -1.26 -6.85
C GLY A 29 -2.67 -2.75 -6.61
N VAL A 30 -2.07 -3.09 -5.47
CA VAL A 30 -1.72 -4.46 -5.09
C VAL A 30 -2.62 -4.99 -3.98
N SER A 31 -2.82 -4.20 -2.93
CA SER A 31 -3.64 -4.55 -1.77
C SER A 31 -4.29 -3.31 -1.16
N GLY A 32 -5.61 -3.26 -1.18
CA GLY A 32 -6.42 -2.20 -0.57
C GLY A 32 -6.98 -2.63 0.78
N TYR A 33 -8.30 -2.66 0.91
CA TYR A 33 -8.99 -3.05 2.14
C TYR A 33 -8.67 -4.48 2.57
N ARG A 34 -8.52 -4.65 3.88
CA ARG A 34 -8.33 -5.94 4.54
C ARG A 34 -9.23 -5.97 5.77
N SER A 35 -10.08 -6.99 5.89
CA SER A 35 -10.92 -7.11 7.08
C SER A 35 -10.09 -7.43 8.33
N TYR A 36 -10.72 -7.27 9.50
CA TYR A 36 -10.11 -7.67 10.76
C TYR A 36 -9.70 -9.15 10.76
N GLU A 37 -10.60 -10.02 10.34
CA GLU A 37 -10.42 -11.48 10.31
C GLU A 37 -9.31 -11.89 9.33
N TYR A 38 -9.21 -11.19 8.20
CA TYR A 38 -8.12 -11.44 7.27
C TYR A 38 -6.77 -11.00 7.85
N GLN A 39 -6.70 -9.85 8.52
CA GLN A 39 -5.48 -9.44 9.22
C GLN A 39 -5.10 -10.41 10.35
N GLN A 40 -6.08 -10.95 11.10
CA GLN A 40 -5.84 -12.00 12.10
C GLN A 40 -5.19 -13.22 11.46
N SER A 41 -5.72 -13.68 10.33
CA SER A 41 -5.16 -14.82 9.60
C SER A 41 -3.72 -14.58 9.12
N VAL A 42 -3.43 -13.36 8.63
CA VAL A 42 -2.07 -12.95 8.22
C VAL A 42 -1.12 -12.93 9.41
N TYR A 43 -1.55 -12.36 10.53
CA TYR A 43 -0.75 -12.29 11.76
C TYR A 43 -0.44 -13.69 12.30
N ASP A 44 -1.46 -14.54 12.46
CA ASP A 44 -1.31 -15.90 13.00
C ASP A 44 -0.42 -16.77 12.09
N ASN A 45 -0.57 -16.63 10.77
CA ASN A 45 0.29 -17.32 9.81
C ASN A 45 1.76 -16.87 9.94
N SER A 46 2.00 -15.57 10.11
CA SER A 46 3.35 -15.05 10.34
C SER A 46 3.93 -15.54 11.66
N VAL A 47 3.16 -15.60 12.75
CA VAL A 47 3.63 -16.16 14.03
C VAL A 47 4.04 -17.63 13.85
N ALA A 48 3.21 -18.41 13.16
CA ALA A 48 3.48 -19.83 12.93
C ALA A 48 4.71 -20.09 12.06
N THR A 49 5.01 -19.20 11.10
CA THR A 49 6.06 -19.41 10.10
C THR A 49 7.36 -18.66 10.38
N GLN A 50 7.30 -17.50 11.02
CA GLN A 50 8.44 -16.60 11.28
C GLN A 50 8.69 -16.35 12.77
N GLY A 51 7.77 -16.75 13.64
CA GLY A 51 7.84 -16.52 15.08
C GLY A 51 7.28 -15.17 15.52
N GLN A 52 7.10 -15.04 16.84
CA GLN A 52 6.44 -13.90 17.47
C GLN A 52 7.23 -12.58 17.31
N ASP A 53 8.55 -12.62 17.50
CA ASP A 53 9.40 -11.42 17.46
C ASP A 53 9.45 -10.80 16.06
N TYR A 54 9.59 -11.63 15.02
CA TYR A 54 9.52 -11.18 13.63
C TYR A 54 8.15 -10.57 13.34
N THR A 55 7.09 -11.29 13.69
CA THR A 55 5.71 -10.86 13.41
C THR A 55 5.40 -9.52 14.06
N ASN A 56 5.75 -9.33 15.32
CA ASN A 56 5.53 -8.06 16.03
C ASN A 56 6.27 -6.88 15.43
N LYS A 57 7.35 -7.13 14.68
CA LYS A 57 8.14 -6.09 14.03
C LYS A 57 7.61 -5.72 12.65
N TYR A 58 7.06 -6.66 11.90
CA TYR A 58 6.75 -6.48 10.46
C TYR A 58 5.28 -6.64 10.09
N VAL A 59 4.46 -7.24 10.95
CA VAL A 59 3.05 -7.49 10.67
C VAL A 59 2.20 -6.77 11.70
N ALA A 60 1.31 -5.89 11.23
CA ALA A 60 0.39 -5.16 12.09
C ALA A 60 -0.50 -6.13 12.90
N ILE A 61 -0.70 -5.80 14.17
CA ILE A 61 -1.65 -6.51 15.03
C ILE A 61 -3.06 -6.32 14.45
N PRO A 62 -3.94 -7.34 14.48
CA PRO A 62 -5.32 -7.18 14.04
C PRO A 62 -6.00 -6.02 14.79
N GLY A 63 -6.66 -5.12 14.06
CA GLY A 63 -7.23 -3.88 14.61
C GLY A 63 -6.31 -2.67 14.48
N THR A 64 -5.03 -2.87 14.16
CA THR A 64 -4.04 -1.77 14.03
C THR A 64 -3.47 -1.64 12.62
N SER A 65 -3.94 -2.46 11.67
CA SER A 65 -3.56 -2.37 10.26
C SER A 65 -4.37 -1.28 9.57
N GLU A 66 -3.71 -0.32 8.92
CA GLU A 66 -4.38 0.77 8.23
C GLU A 66 -5.21 0.29 7.02
N HIS A 67 -4.90 -0.87 6.44
CA HIS A 67 -5.75 -1.50 5.42
C HIS A 67 -7.18 -1.77 5.95
N GLN A 68 -7.37 -1.93 7.27
CA GLN A 68 -8.70 -2.10 7.85
C GLN A 68 -9.57 -0.83 7.78
N THR A 69 -8.96 0.33 7.56
CA THR A 69 -9.71 1.59 7.37
C THR A 69 -10.35 1.70 5.98
N GLY A 70 -9.82 0.95 5.01
CA GLY A 70 -10.15 1.10 3.60
C GLY A 70 -9.59 2.38 2.95
N LEU A 71 -8.60 3.03 3.60
CA LEU A 71 -7.95 4.26 3.12
C LEU A 71 -6.49 4.02 2.67
N ALA A 72 -5.93 2.84 2.91
CA ALA A 72 -4.57 2.47 2.51
C ALA A 72 -4.58 1.60 1.24
N MET A 73 -3.59 1.82 0.36
CA MET A 73 -3.34 1.02 -0.83
C MET A 73 -1.83 0.76 -0.95
N ASP A 74 -1.47 -0.51 -1.08
CA ASP A 74 -0.14 -0.90 -1.56
C ASP A 74 -0.07 -0.69 -3.07
N VAL A 75 0.96 0.00 -3.55
CA VAL A 75 1.12 0.36 -4.96
C VAL A 75 2.42 -0.21 -5.51
N ALA A 76 2.36 -0.71 -6.74
CA ALA A 76 3.50 -1.10 -7.57
C ALA A 76 3.47 -0.30 -8.89
N SER A 77 4.48 -0.45 -9.73
CA SER A 77 4.52 0.20 -11.04
C SER A 77 5.00 -0.72 -12.15
N GLU A 78 4.81 -0.31 -13.40
CA GLU A 78 5.43 -1.01 -14.53
C GLU A 78 6.95 -1.05 -14.34
N GLY A 79 7.54 -2.21 -14.58
CA GLY A 79 8.96 -2.46 -14.33
C GLY A 79 9.34 -2.71 -12.86
N TYR A 80 8.45 -2.48 -11.89
CA TYR A 80 8.71 -2.71 -10.47
C TYR A 80 7.48 -3.24 -9.72
N PHE A 81 7.38 -4.57 -9.59
CA PHE A 81 6.22 -5.25 -8.99
C PHE A 81 6.39 -5.67 -7.52
N SER A 82 7.60 -5.56 -6.98
CA SER A 82 7.88 -5.91 -5.59
C SER A 82 7.41 -4.83 -4.62
N LEU A 83 6.93 -5.23 -3.43
CA LEU A 83 6.59 -4.33 -2.34
C LEU A 83 7.74 -4.30 -1.32
N ASP A 84 8.81 -3.59 -1.66
CA ASP A 84 9.99 -3.46 -0.83
C ASP A 84 10.58 -2.04 -0.90
N SER A 85 11.62 -1.79 -0.11
CA SER A 85 12.22 -0.47 0.02
C SER A 85 12.94 0.03 -1.24
N ASN A 86 13.32 -0.82 -2.20
CA ASN A 86 13.99 -0.32 -3.40
C ASN A 86 13.00 0.27 -4.41
N PHE A 87 11.68 0.18 -4.14
CA PHE A 87 10.69 0.99 -4.86
C PHE A 87 11.02 2.48 -4.81
N GLU A 88 11.69 2.96 -3.74
CA GLU A 88 12.14 4.35 -3.58
C GLU A 88 13.08 4.84 -4.69
N GLU A 89 13.76 3.93 -5.40
CA GLU A 89 14.70 4.25 -6.48
C GLU A 89 13.99 4.40 -7.84
N SER A 90 12.71 4.06 -7.92
CA SER A 90 11.93 4.07 -9.16
C SER A 90 11.46 5.46 -9.59
N ASP A 91 11.21 5.63 -10.89
CA ASP A 91 10.53 6.82 -11.43
C ASP A 91 9.12 6.98 -10.86
N ALA A 92 8.42 5.87 -10.63
CA ALA A 92 7.11 5.86 -10.02
C ALA A 92 7.11 6.47 -8.62
N PHE A 93 8.08 6.10 -7.78
CA PHE A 93 8.21 6.67 -6.43
C PHE A 93 8.54 8.17 -6.48
N ARG A 94 9.41 8.60 -7.41
CA ARG A 94 9.72 10.02 -7.61
C ARG A 94 8.46 10.82 -7.98
N TRP A 95 7.67 10.33 -8.94
CA TRP A 95 6.42 10.97 -9.35
C TRP A 95 5.41 11.01 -8.20
N LEU A 96 5.22 9.88 -7.52
CA LEU A 96 4.33 9.75 -6.37
C LEU A 96 4.70 10.76 -5.28
N SER A 97 5.98 10.84 -4.91
CA SER A 97 6.47 11.75 -3.86
C SER A 97 6.20 13.23 -4.14
N GLN A 98 6.09 13.61 -5.43
CA GLN A 98 5.83 15.00 -5.84
C GLN A 98 4.34 15.31 -5.98
N ASN A 99 3.51 14.30 -6.27
CA ASN A 99 2.14 14.52 -6.74
C ASN A 99 1.05 13.96 -5.79
N MET A 100 1.33 12.91 -5.01
CA MET A 100 0.28 12.18 -4.29
C MET A 100 -0.52 13.02 -3.28
N SER A 101 0.12 14.05 -2.70
CA SER A 101 -0.53 14.95 -1.75
C SER A 101 -1.65 15.77 -2.40
N ASN A 102 -1.57 16.02 -3.71
CA ASN A 102 -2.63 16.70 -4.47
C ASN A 102 -3.92 15.88 -4.52
N TYR A 103 -3.83 14.57 -4.28
CA TYR A 103 -4.95 13.63 -4.26
C TYR A 103 -5.28 13.17 -2.82
N GLY A 104 -4.65 13.76 -1.80
CA GLY A 104 -4.90 13.42 -0.39
C GLY A 104 -4.15 12.19 0.13
N PHE A 105 -3.16 11.69 -0.60
CA PHE A 105 -2.33 10.56 -0.16
C PHE A 105 -0.96 11.01 0.40
N ILE A 106 -0.34 10.13 1.19
CA ILE A 106 1.00 10.33 1.76
C ILE A 106 1.82 9.03 1.66
N ILE A 107 3.16 9.15 1.65
CA ILE A 107 4.03 8.04 1.97
C ILE A 107 3.91 7.79 3.46
N ARG A 108 3.21 6.71 3.81
CA ARG A 108 2.81 6.47 5.19
C ARG A 108 3.95 6.07 6.11
N TYR A 109 4.89 5.30 5.58
CA TYR A 109 6.06 4.77 6.28
C TYR A 109 7.32 5.21 5.54
N PRO A 110 7.81 6.45 5.76
CA PRO A 110 9.04 6.92 5.12
C PRO A 110 10.27 6.20 5.69
N LYS A 111 11.35 6.17 4.90
CA LYS A 111 12.66 5.74 5.39
C LYS A 111 13.12 6.58 6.58
N GLY A 112 13.68 5.92 7.58
CA GLY A 112 14.27 6.52 8.79
C GLY A 112 15.79 6.50 8.78
#